data_AF-A0A923YJ15-F1
#
_entry.id   AF-A0A923YJ15-F1
#
_cell.length_a   1.000
_cell.length_b   1.000
_cell.length_c   1.000
_cell.angle_alpha   90.00
_cell.angle_beta   90.00
_cell.angle_gamma   90.00
#
_symmetry.space_group_name_H-M   'P 1'
#
loop_
_entity.id
_entity.type
_entity.pdbx_description
1 polymer ?
#
loop_
_entity_poly.entity_id
_entity_poly.type
_entity_poly.pdbx_seq_one_letter_code
_entity_poly.pdbx_strand_id
1 'polypeptide(L)'
;MLREAAVLIAVTDRRDHADGAGVLLIHRPSNMRAHPGQAAFPGGKLDPGETPREAALREAWEELGIHERDVTIVGETDRYQTGS
;
A
#
# COMPACT_ATOMS: atom_id res chain seq x y z
N MET A 1 13.20 -2.32 17.68
CA MET A 1 11.97 -1.53 17.89
C MET A 1 11.09 -1.71 16.68
N LEU A 2 9.81 -2.01 16.89
CA LEU A 2 8.80 -2.02 15.82
C LEU A 2 8.68 -0.61 15.25
N ARG A 3 8.54 -0.51 13.92
CA ARG A 3 8.26 0.74 13.23
C ARG A 3 6.86 0.65 12.66
N GLU A 4 6.03 1.65 12.93
CA GLU A 4 4.70 1.71 12.34
C GLU A 4 4.80 2.03 10.84
N ALA A 5 4.00 1.32 10.06
CA ALA A 5 3.89 1.46 8.63
C ALA A 5 2.44 1.19 8.23
N ALA A 6 2.03 1.75 7.09
CA ALA A 6 0.72 1.51 6.51
C ALA A 6 0.86 1.18 5.03
N VAL A 7 -0.07 0.36 4.53
CA VAL A 7 -0.13 -0.04 3.12
C VAL A 7 -1.54 0.12 2.60
N LEU A 8 -1.67 0.44 1.30
CA LEU A 8 -2.94 0.47 0.61
C LEU A 8 -3.20 -0.86 -0.08
N ILE A 9 -4.21 -1.60 0.37
CA ILE A 9 -4.72 -2.79 -0.35
C ILE A 9 -5.77 -2.30 -1.36
N ALA A 10 -5.32 -1.87 -2.54
CA ALA A 10 -6.21 -1.37 -3.57
C ALA A 10 -6.90 -2.52 -4.32
N VAL A 11 -8.21 -2.67 -4.09
CA VAL A 11 -9.08 -3.54 -4.87
C VAL A 11 -9.58 -2.78 -6.09
N THR A 12 -9.39 -3.36 -7.28
CA THR A 12 -9.69 -2.75 -8.57
C THR A 12 -10.76 -3.56 -9.30
N ASP A 13 -11.68 -2.86 -9.95
CA ASP A 13 -12.64 -3.46 -10.87
C ASP A 13 -11.95 -3.69 -12.22
N ARG A 14 -11.78 -4.96 -12.58
CA ARG A 14 -11.14 -5.44 -13.81
C ARG A 14 -12.19 -6.11 -14.68
N ARG A 15 -13.16 -5.33 -15.16
CA ARG A 15 -14.33 -5.77 -15.95
C ARG A 15 -14.02 -6.70 -17.13
N ASP A 16 -12.85 -6.55 -17.74
CA ASP A 16 -12.42 -7.36 -18.89
C ASP A 16 -11.60 -8.60 -18.50
N HIS A 17 -11.42 -8.88 -17.20
CA HIS A 17 -10.72 -10.03 -16.67
C HIS A 17 -11.70 -11.07 -16.13
N ALA A 18 -11.40 -12.37 -16.32
CA ALA A 18 -12.31 -13.47 -15.95
C ALA A 18 -12.70 -13.48 -14.45
N ASP A 19 -11.80 -12.99 -13.59
CA ASP A 19 -12.02 -12.95 -12.13
C ASP A 19 -12.79 -11.70 -11.67
N GLY A 20 -13.00 -10.71 -12.55
CA GLY A 20 -13.73 -9.46 -12.28
C GLY A 20 -13.03 -8.47 -11.36
N ALA A 21 -12.41 -8.90 -10.27
CA ALA A 21 -11.68 -8.05 -9.33
C ALA A 21 -10.19 -8.38 -9.30
N GLY A 22 -9.36 -7.38 -9.00
CA GLY A 22 -7.92 -7.53 -8.83
C GLY A 22 -7.36 -6.74 -7.66
N VAL A 23 -6.17 -7.09 -7.21
CA VAL A 23 -5.44 -6.34 -6.18
C VAL A 23 -4.16 -5.77 -6.78
N LEU A 24 -3.89 -4.50 -6.51
CA LEU A 24 -2.68 -3.83 -6.99
C LEU A 24 -1.48 -4.19 -6.10
N LEU A 25 -0.41 -4.65 -6.74
CA LEU A 25 0.89 -4.88 -6.12
C LEU A 25 1.95 -4.10 -6.91
N ILE A 26 2.97 -3.63 -6.19
CA ILE A 26 4.15 -3.01 -6.75
C ILE A 26 5.34 -3.96 -6.65
N HIS A 27 6.25 -3.81 -7.60
CA HIS A 27 7.56 -4.43 -7.52
C HIS A 27 8.52 -3.43 -6.88
N ARG A 28 8.99 -3.69 -5.65
CA ARG A 28 9.89 -2.75 -4.98
C ARG A 28 11.20 -2.58 -5.76
N PRO A 29 11.72 -1.34 -5.89
CA PRO A 29 13.03 -1.09 -6.46
C PRO A 29 14.11 -1.98 -5.83
N SER A 30 14.96 -2.58 -6.66
CA SER A 30 16.02 -3.51 -6.23
C SER A 30 17.10 -2.86 -5.34
N ASN A 31 17.13 -1.52 -5.27
CA ASN A 31 18.06 -0.74 -4.46
C ASN A 31 17.55 -0.42 -3.03
N MET A 32 16.36 -0.90 -2.63
CA MET A 32 15.86 -0.71 -1.27
C MET A 32 16.58 -1.59 -0.25
N ARG A 33 16.79 -1.03 0.95
CA ARG A 33 17.46 -1.70 2.09
C ARG A 33 16.71 -2.91 2.67
N ALA A 34 15.44 -3.11 2.33
CA ALA A 34 14.61 -4.23 2.80
C ALA A 34 13.74 -4.78 1.65
N HIS A 35 13.65 -6.11 1.56
CA HIS A 35 12.81 -6.85 0.60
C HIS A 35 12.94 -6.40 -0.89
N PRO A 36 14.16 -6.29 -1.43
CA PRO A 36 14.34 -5.90 -2.83
C PRO A 36 13.72 -6.94 -3.78
N GLY A 37 12.99 -6.48 -4.79
CA GLY A 37 12.41 -7.33 -5.83
C GLY A 37 11.20 -8.17 -5.42
N GLN A 38 10.67 -7.98 -4.21
CA GLN A 38 9.43 -8.65 -3.78
C GLN A 38 8.20 -7.84 -4.19
N ALA A 39 7.13 -8.55 -4.52
CA ALA A 39 5.81 -7.95 -4.65
C ALA A 39 5.36 -7.41 -3.28
N ALA A 40 4.84 -6.19 -3.26
CA ALA A 40 4.35 -5.54 -2.06
C ALA A 40 3.09 -4.74 -2.37
N PHE A 41 2.30 -4.42 -1.35
CA PHE A 41 1.33 -3.34 -1.46
C PHE A 41 2.06 -1.99 -1.48
N PRO A 42 1.50 -0.98 -2.17
CA PRO A 42 1.95 0.40 -2.03
C PRO A 42 1.91 0.82 -0.57
N GLY A 43 2.94 1.50 -0.09
CA GLY A 43 2.99 1.91 1.31
C GLY A 43 4.38 1.98 1.92
N GLY A 44 4.40 2.60 3.09
CA GLY A 44 5.63 3.00 3.76
C GLY A 44 5.42 3.33 5.22
N LYS A 45 6.43 4.00 5.79
CA LYS A 45 6.44 4.34 7.21
C LYS A 45 5.45 5.47 7.49
N LEU A 46 4.90 5.49 8.70
CA LEU A 46 4.18 6.65 9.18
C LEU A 46 5.16 7.79 9.46
N ASP A 47 4.83 8.99 8.98
CA ASP A 47 5.50 10.22 9.39
C ASP A 47 4.90 10.78 10.69
N PRO A 48 5.63 11.64 11.42
CA PRO A 48 5.13 12.21 12.67
C PRO A 48 3.80 12.95 12.50
N GLY A 49 2.77 12.47 13.19
CA GLY A 49 1.44 13.07 13.17
C GLY A 49 0.48 12.49 12.12
N GLU A 50 0.94 11.58 11.26
CA GLU A 50 0.07 10.87 10.32
C GLU A 50 -0.74 9.76 10.99
N THR A 51 -1.98 9.61 10.53
CA THR A 51 -2.76 8.39 10.69
C THR A 51 -2.29 7.32 9.69
N PRO A 52 -2.55 6.02 9.94
CA PRO A 52 -2.24 4.97 8.98
C PRO A 52 -2.87 5.19 7.59
N ARG A 53 -4.08 5.75 7.55
CA ARG A 53 -4.77 6.09 6.29
C ARG A 53 -4.03 7.16 5.49
N GLU A 54 -3.62 8.24 6.15
CA GLU A 54 -2.87 9.33 5.52
C GLU A 54 -1.55 8.82 4.95
N ALA A 55 -0.80 8.04 5.74
CA ALA A 55 0.45 7.44 5.29
C ALA A 55 0.24 6.53 4.06
N ALA A 56 -0.76 5.65 4.07
CA ALA A 56 -1.03 4.75 2.94
C ALA A 56 -1.42 5.51 1.66
N LEU A 57 -2.22 6.58 1.77
CA LEU A 57 -2.63 7.40 0.63
C LEU A 57 -1.47 8.26 0.09
N ARG A 58 -0.66 8.85 0.97
CA ARG A 58 0.56 9.59 0.59
C ARG A 58 1.51 8.70 -0.21
N GLU A 59 1.82 7.52 0.31
CA GLU A 59 2.73 6.58 -0.34
C GLU A 59 2.15 6.07 -1.68
N ALA A 60 0.84 5.79 -1.75
CA ALA A 60 0.19 5.42 -3.02
C ALA A 60 0.27 6.54 -4.08
N TRP A 61 0.20 7.80 -3.66
CA TRP A 61 0.44 8.95 -4.54
C TRP A 61 1.91 9.05 -4.96
N GLU A 62 2.85 8.95 -4.03
CA GLU A 62 4.29 9.06 -4.32
C GLU A 62 4.81 7.93 -5.22
N GLU A 63 4.37 6.70 -4.99
CA GLU A 63 4.86 5.52 -5.71
C GLU A 63 4.16 5.32 -7.07
N LEU A 64 2.87 5.67 -7.17
CA LEU A 64 2.02 5.30 -8.32
C LEU A 64 1.19 6.45 -8.91
N GLY A 65 1.16 7.62 -8.26
CA GLY A 65 0.31 8.73 -8.68
C GLY A 65 -1.18 8.49 -8.44
N ILE A 66 -1.56 7.57 -7.53
CA ILE A 66 -2.96 7.34 -7.17
C ILE A 66 -3.41 8.46 -6.23
N HIS A 67 -4.36 9.29 -6.67
CA HIS A 67 -4.86 10.39 -5.85
C HIS A 67 -5.97 9.89 -4.91
N GLU A 68 -6.06 10.48 -3.71
CA GLU A 68 -7.12 10.15 -2.74
C GLU A 68 -8.55 10.21 -3.30
N ARG A 69 -8.81 11.08 -4.30
CA ARG A 69 -10.13 11.24 -4.94
C ARG A 69 -10.51 10.05 -5.82
N ASP A 70 -9.51 9.26 -6.23
CA ASP A 70 -9.68 8.07 -7.06
C ASP A 70 -9.85 6.81 -6.19
N VAL A 71 -9.79 6.95 -4.86
CA VAL A 71 -9.87 5.86 -3.90
C VAL A 71 -11.12 6.02 -3.03
N THR A 72 -11.94 4.97 -2.96
CA THR A 72 -13.00 4.87 -1.95
C THR A 72 -12.51 4.01 -0.80
N ILE A 73 -12.35 4.59 0.39
CA ILE A 73 -11.91 3.85 1.58
C ILE A 73 -13.08 3.04 2.14
N VAL A 74 -12.92 1.72 2.14
CA VAL A 74 -13.90 0.78 2.71
C VAL A 74 -13.67 0.60 4.22
N GLY A 75 -12.41 0.58 4.68
CA GLY A 75 -12.04 0.42 6.07
C GLY A 75 -10.56 0.15 6.28
N GLU A 76 -10.18 0.00 7.55
CA GLU A 76 -8.84 -0.44 7.97
C GLU A 76 -8.91 -1.89 8.46
N THR A 77 -7.85 -2.67 8.21
CA THR A 77 -7.76 -4.07 8.63
C THR A 77 -7.07 -4.22 9.98
N ASP A 78 -7.02 -5.44 10.50
CA ASP A 78 -6.24 -5.75 11.70
C ASP A 78 -4.75 -5.41 11.52
N ARG A 79 -4.11 -5.00 12.63
CA ARG A 79 -2.67 -4.72 12.66
C ARG A 79 -1.89 -6.00 12.44
N TYR A 80 -1.01 -5.99 11.45
CA TYR A 80 -0.11 -7.10 11.15
C TYR A 80 1.33 -6.78 11.59
N GLN A 81 1.92 -7.66 12.39
CA GLN A 81 3.32 -7.55 12.80
C GLN A 81 4.19 -8.42 11.91
N THR A 82 5.25 -7.84 11.36
CA THR A 82 6.16 -8.49 10.43
C THR A 82 7.59 -8.06 10.73
N GLY A 83 8.53 -8.99 10.54
CA GLY A 83 9.93 -8.86 10.92
C GLY A 83 10.39 -10.09 11.71
N SER A 84 11.46 -10.71 11.24
CA SER A 84 12.27 -11.70 11.98
C SER A 84 13.19 -11.00 12.98
#